data_AF-A0A4V5ZYK9-F1
#
_entry.id   AF-A0A4V5ZYK9-F1
#
_cell.length_a   1.000
_cell.length_b   1.000
_cell.length_c   1.000
_cell.angle_alpha   90.00
_cell.angle_beta   90.00
_cell.angle_gamma   90.00
#
_symmetry.space_group_name_H-M   'P 1'
#
loop_
_entity.id
_entity.type
_entity.pdbx_description
1 polymer ?
#
loop_
_entity_poly.entity_id
_entity_poly.type
_entity_poly.pdbx_seq_one_letter_code
_entity_poly.pdbx_strand_id
1 'polypeptide(L)'
;MLPCGLLIGHSVAAIYGVKNNKPKELIPVMVILIIQALMFGILAFVTILSQVNPYMVFSRWMYFNEVAESKLRLIILCVTCCSWIMVVVKMWFLNTVHKCNKLLMSSNPDEVEAIKRIYYV
;
A
#
# COMPACT_ATOMS: atom_id res chain seq x y z
N MET A 1 -1.91 -9.97 -11.85
CA MET A 1 -1.60 -11.06 -10.88
C MET A 1 -0.49 -10.73 -9.87
N LEU A 2 0.32 -9.67 -10.02
CA LEU A 2 1.36 -9.29 -9.04
C LEU A 2 0.93 -8.81 -7.62
N PRO A 3 -0.23 -8.18 -7.38
CA PRO A 3 -0.44 -7.46 -6.11
C PRO A 3 -0.67 -8.36 -4.89
N CYS A 4 -1.23 -9.56 -5.08
CA CYS A 4 -1.52 -10.49 -3.98
C CYS A 4 -0.26 -11.18 -3.44
N GLY A 5 0.72 -11.52 -4.30
CA GLY A 5 1.98 -12.12 -3.86
C GLY A 5 2.83 -11.16 -3.01
N LEU A 6 2.89 -9.89 -3.40
CA LEU A 6 3.56 -8.83 -2.63
C LEU A 6 2.88 -8.57 -1.28
N LEU A 7 1.55 -8.68 -1.21
CA LEU A 7 0.81 -8.59 0.05
C LEU A 7 1.23 -9.69 1.04
N ILE A 8 1.22 -10.95 0.59
CA ILE A 8 1.57 -12.11 1.42
C ILE A 8 3.04 -12.03 1.87
N GLY A 9 3.95 -11.67 0.96
CA GLY A 9 5.38 -11.53 1.28
C GLY A 9 5.65 -10.50 2.38
N HIS A 10 5.01 -9.33 2.34
CA HIS A 10 5.19 -8.30 3.36
C HIS A 10 4.58 -8.70 4.70
N SER A 11 3.44 -9.39 4.69
CA SER A 11 2.84 -9.95 5.91
C SER A 11 3.74 -10.99 6.56
N VAL A 12 4.36 -11.88 5.77
CA VAL A 12 5.32 -12.88 6.26
C VAL A 12 6.59 -12.21 6.81
N ALA A 13 7.13 -11.22 6.10
CA ALA A 13 8.29 -10.46 6.58
C ALA A 13 8.01 -9.69 7.88
N ALA A 14 6.82 -9.09 8.01
CA ALA A 14 6.39 -8.43 9.24
C ALA A 14 6.27 -9.43 10.41
N ILE A 15 5.63 -10.59 10.17
CA ILE A 15 5.47 -11.64 11.19
C ILE A 15 6.84 -12.20 11.62
N TYR A 16 7.75 -12.39 10.66
CA TYR A 16 9.11 -12.84 10.95
C TYR A 16 9.90 -11.81 11.77
N GLY A 17 9.83 -10.53 11.41
CA GLY A 17 10.48 -9.45 12.15
C GLY A 17 9.97 -9.31 13.59
N VAL A 18 8.65 -9.46 13.80
CA VAL A 18 8.05 -9.48 15.14
C VAL A 18 8.45 -10.73 15.91
N LYS A 19 8.36 -11.91 15.31
CA LYS A 19 8.65 -13.20 15.97
C LYS A 19 10.11 -13.28 16.44
N ASN A 20 11.03 -12.68 15.69
CA ASN A 20 12.46 -12.70 16.01
C ASN A 20 12.91 -11.46 16.79
N ASN A 21 12.00 -10.59 17.25
CA ASN A 21 12.30 -9.35 17.99
C ASN A 21 13.30 -8.44 17.28
N LYS A 22 13.27 -8.37 15.94
CA LYS A 22 14.19 -7.56 15.13
C LYS A 22 13.51 -6.29 14.61
N PRO A 23 13.50 -5.17 15.36
CA PRO A 23 12.92 -3.89 14.91
C PRO A 23 13.54 -3.37 13.61
N LYS A 24 14.82 -3.68 13.34
CA LYS A 24 15.51 -3.29 12.09
C LYS A 24 14.83 -3.86 10.84
N GLU A 25 14.27 -5.07 10.91
CA GLU A 25 13.61 -5.72 9.77
C GLU A 25 12.19 -5.16 9.53
N LEU A 26 11.59 -4.49 10.52
CA LEU A 26 10.27 -3.86 10.43
C LEU A 26 10.30 -2.49 9.72
N ILE A 27 11.42 -1.77 9.77
CA ILE A 27 11.62 -0.49 9.08
C ILE A 27 11.39 -0.58 7.55
N PRO A 28 12.07 -1.47 6.81
CA PRO A 28 11.86 -1.59 5.36
C PRO A 28 10.42 -2.01 5.03
N VAL A 29 9.78 -2.84 5.85
CA VAL A 29 8.37 -3.22 5.66
C VAL A 29 7.44 -2.02 5.79
N MET A 30 7.66 -1.14 6.78
CA MET A 30 6.89 0.11 6.92
C MET A 30 7.07 1.03 5.70
N VAL A 31 8.30 1.21 5.22
CA VAL A 31 8.58 2.04 4.03
C VAL A 31 7.84 1.51 2.80
N ILE A 32 7.91 0.19 2.56
CA ILE A 32 7.22 -0.43 1.42
C ILE A 32 5.71 -0.27 1.52
N LEU A 33 5.13 -0.42 2.72
CA LEU A 33 3.69 -0.21 2.94
C LEU A 33 3.25 1.22 2.62
N ILE A 34 4.07 2.22 2.97
CA ILE A 34 3.82 3.64 2.63
C ILE A 34 3.84 3.84 1.12
N ILE A 35 4.88 3.34 0.43
CA ILE A 35 4.99 3.46 -1.03
C ILE A 35 3.77 2.82 -1.71
N GLN A 36 3.36 1.62 -1.26
CA GLN A 36 2.18 0.95 -1.82
C GLN A 36 0.89 1.74 -1.57
N ALA A 37 0.70 2.28 -0.36
CA ALA A 37 -0.47 3.10 -0.04
C ALA A 37 -0.52 4.35 -0.94
N LEU A 38 0.62 5.00 -1.19
CA LEU A 38 0.72 6.14 -2.11
C LEU A 38 0.38 5.75 -3.55
N MET A 39 0.92 4.62 -4.05
CA MET A 39 0.60 4.13 -5.39
C MET A 39 -0.90 3.86 -5.57
N PHE A 40 -1.55 3.22 -4.59
CA PHE A 40 -3.01 3.01 -4.64
C PHE A 40 -3.79 4.32 -4.50
N GLY A 41 -3.29 5.28 -3.72
CA GLY A 41 -3.88 6.62 -3.62
C GLY A 41 -3.82 7.40 -4.94
N ILE A 42 -2.67 7.39 -5.61
CA ILE A 42 -2.50 7.99 -6.95
C ILE A 42 -3.42 7.30 -7.95
N LEU A 43 -3.47 5.97 -7.94
CA LEU A 43 -4.38 5.21 -8.81
C LEU A 43 -5.84 5.63 -8.59
N ALA A 44 -6.28 5.68 -7.33
CA ALA A 44 -7.65 6.09 -6.98
C ALA A 44 -7.95 7.54 -7.41
N PHE A 45 -6.96 8.45 -7.33
CA PHE A 45 -7.11 9.81 -7.80
C PHE A 45 -7.24 9.88 -9.32
N VAL A 46 -6.39 9.14 -10.05
CA VAL A 46 -6.45 9.05 -11.51
C VAL A 46 -7.78 8.45 -11.97
N THR A 47 -8.31 7.44 -11.27
CA THR A 47 -9.62 6.87 -11.62
C THR A 47 -10.76 7.85 -11.36
N ILE A 48 -10.68 8.69 -10.31
CA ILE A 48 -11.64 9.79 -10.11
C ILE A 48 -11.59 10.79 -11.26
N LEU A 49 -10.40 11.25 -11.65
CA LEU A 49 -10.24 12.15 -12.81
C LEU A 49 -10.80 11.52 -14.10
N SER A 50 -10.61 10.21 -14.25
CA SER A 50 -11.13 9.44 -15.39
C SER A 50 -12.66 9.35 -15.41
N GLN A 51 -13.36 9.59 -14.30
CA GLN A 51 -14.83 9.66 -14.30
C GLN A 51 -15.38 10.92 -14.96
N VAL A 52 -14.62 12.03 -14.94
CA VAL A 52 -15.02 13.30 -15.54
C VAL A 52 -15.01 13.20 -17.07
N ASN A 53 -13.96 12.61 -17.63
CA ASN A 53 -13.85 12.38 -19.06
C ASN A 53 -13.22 10.98 -19.33
N PRO A 54 -14.05 9.92 -19.38
CA PRO A 54 -13.55 8.55 -19.57
C PRO A 54 -12.91 8.33 -20.95
N TYR A 55 -13.23 9.16 -21.93
CA TYR A 55 -12.69 9.05 -23.29
C TYR A 55 -11.19 9.35 -23.37
N MET A 56 -10.66 10.27 -22.54
CA MET A 56 -9.22 10.56 -22.55
C MET A 56 -8.38 9.34 -22.19
N VAL A 57 -8.87 8.49 -21.28
CA VAL A 57 -8.10 7.38 -20.72
C VAL A 57 -8.46 6.05 -21.39
N PHE A 58 -9.71 5.87 -21.81
CA PHE A 58 -10.23 4.59 -22.30
C PHE A 58 -10.76 4.63 -23.75
N SER A 59 -10.48 5.69 -24.53
CA SER A 59 -10.95 5.84 -25.93
C SER A 59 -10.78 4.58 -26.78
N ARG A 60 -9.58 3.98 -26.81
CA ARG A 60 -9.33 2.73 -27.55
C ARG A 60 -10.17 1.58 -27.04
N TRP A 61 -10.25 1.38 -25.73
CA TRP A 61 -10.98 0.25 -25.15
C TRP A 61 -12.49 0.33 -25.42
N MET A 62 -13.03 1.54 -25.38
CA MET A 62 -14.44 1.83 -25.69
C MET A 62 -14.76 1.57 -27.17
N TYR A 63 -13.86 1.99 -28.07
CA TYR A 63 -13.99 1.78 -29.51
C TYR A 63 -13.98 0.29 -29.88
N PHE A 64 -13.09 -0.52 -29.27
CA PHE A 64 -12.97 -1.94 -29.60
C PHE A 64 -14.05 -2.83 -28.97
N ASN A 65 -14.63 -2.44 -27.83
CA ASN A 65 -15.58 -3.28 -27.09
C ASN A 65 -17.03 -2.80 -27.15
N GLU A 66 -17.31 -1.72 -27.90
CA GLU A 66 -18.65 -1.10 -28.00
C GLU A 66 -19.33 -0.88 -26.64
N VAL A 67 -18.52 -0.56 -25.62
CA VAL A 67 -19.01 -0.47 -24.24
C VAL A 67 -19.73 0.86 -24.03
N ALA A 68 -21.01 0.79 -23.67
CA ALA A 68 -21.78 1.96 -23.26
C ALA A 68 -21.08 2.73 -22.13
N GLU A 69 -21.07 4.07 -22.24
CA GLU A 69 -20.39 4.95 -21.29
C GLU A 69 -20.81 4.75 -19.84
N SER A 70 -22.09 4.47 -19.59
CA SER A 70 -22.62 4.17 -18.26
C SER A 70 -21.95 2.95 -17.61
N LYS A 71 -21.70 1.89 -18.38
CA LYS A 71 -21.00 0.69 -17.90
C LYS A 71 -19.54 0.98 -17.61
N LEU A 72 -18.87 1.78 -18.44
CA LEU A 72 -17.48 2.16 -18.21
C LEU A 72 -17.34 3.01 -16.94
N ARG A 73 -18.21 4.00 -16.73
CA ARG A 73 -18.23 4.82 -15.49
C ARG A 73 -18.46 3.95 -14.26
N LEU A 74 -19.34 2.96 -14.34
CA LEU A 74 -19.57 2.00 -13.24
C LEU A 74 -18.31 1.17 -12.95
N ILE A 75 -17.63 0.66 -13.98
CA ILE A 75 -16.37 -0.08 -13.81
C ILE A 75 -15.31 0.80 -13.15
N ILE A 76 -15.14 2.03 -13.63
CA ILE A 76 -14.19 2.99 -13.05
C ILE A 76 -14.53 3.26 -11.57
N LEU A 77 -15.81 3.44 -11.25
CA LEU A 77 -16.27 3.60 -9.86
C LEU A 77 -15.91 2.40 -8.99
N CYS A 78 -16.17 1.17 -9.47
CA CYS A 78 -15.79 -0.05 -8.75
C CYS A 78 -14.27 -0.11 -8.51
N VAL A 79 -13.45 0.22 -9.51
CA VAL A 79 -11.98 0.25 -9.37
C VAL A 79 -11.55 1.33 -8.37
N THR A 80 -12.15 2.51 -8.38
CA THR A 80 -11.90 3.57 -7.41
C THR A 80 -12.21 3.10 -5.98
N CYS A 81 -13.38 2.51 -5.75
CA CYS A 81 -13.78 1.99 -4.44
C CYS A 81 -12.83 0.91 -3.95
N CYS A 82 -12.50 -0.07 -4.79
CA CYS A 82 -11.54 -1.13 -4.45
C CYS A 82 -10.16 -0.55 -4.10
N SER A 83 -9.70 0.46 -4.84
CA SER A 83 -8.40 1.10 -4.59
C SER A 83 -8.39 1.82 -3.24
N TRP A 84 -9.46 2.53 -2.88
CA TRP A 84 -9.58 3.18 -1.57
C TRP A 84 -9.64 2.17 -0.41
N ILE A 85 -10.36 1.06 -0.57
CA ILE A 85 -10.38 -0.02 0.43
C ILE A 85 -8.96 -0.55 0.64
N MET A 86 -8.19 -0.74 -0.43
CA MET A 86 -6.80 -1.18 -0.35
C MET A 86 -5.90 -0.18 0.39
N VAL A 87 -6.08 1.13 0.17
CA VAL A 87 -5.38 2.18 0.92
C VAL A 87 -5.70 2.07 2.42
N VAL A 88 -6.98 1.95 2.78
CA VAL A 88 -7.40 1.85 4.18
C VAL A 88 -6.80 0.63 4.87
N VAL A 89 -6.85 -0.54 4.22
CA VAL A 89 -6.25 -1.79 4.74
C VAL A 89 -4.74 -1.63 4.94
N LYS A 90 -4.04 -1.01 3.98
CA LYS A 90 -2.59 -0.76 4.07
C LYS A 90 -2.24 0.19 5.21
N MET A 91 -2.99 1.27 5.39
CA MET A 91 -2.78 2.23 6.47
C MET A 91 -3.06 1.60 7.84
N TRP A 92 -4.10 0.77 7.94
CA TRP A 92 -4.39 0.01 9.15
C TRP A 92 -3.26 -0.97 9.51
N PHE A 93 -2.74 -1.71 8.51
CA PHE A 93 -1.62 -2.62 8.71
C PHE A 93 -0.33 -1.86 9.07
N LEU A 94 -0.05 -0.74 8.41
CA LEU A 94 1.08 0.14 8.74
C LEU A 94 1.02 0.61 10.20
N ASN A 95 -0.15 1.06 10.68
CA ASN A 95 -0.34 1.47 12.07
C ASN A 95 -0.07 0.31 13.03
N THR A 96 -0.49 -0.90 12.68
CA THR A 96 -0.23 -2.11 13.48
C THR A 96 1.26 -2.42 13.54
N VAL A 97 1.95 -2.44 12.39
CA VAL A 97 3.40 -2.65 12.31
C VAL A 97 4.16 -1.57 13.10
N HIS A 98 3.74 -0.31 12.99
CA HIS A 98 4.34 0.81 13.72
C HIS A 98 4.19 0.65 15.24
N LYS A 99 2.99 0.27 15.72
CA LYS A 99 2.77 -0.02 17.15
C LYS A 99 3.65 -1.16 17.64
N CYS A 100 3.75 -2.26 16.87
CA CYS A 100 4.63 -3.37 17.19
C CYS A 100 6.11 -2.94 17.25
N ASN A 101 6.56 -2.16 16.26
CA ASN A 101 7.93 -1.64 16.24
C ASN A 101 8.23 -0.73 17.43
N LYS A 102 7.28 0.14 17.81
CA LYS A 102 7.42 1.02 18.98
C LYS A 102 7.54 0.21 20.28
N LEU A 103 6.73 -0.84 20.44
CA LEU A 103 6.82 -1.75 21.60
C LEU A 103 8.18 -2.46 21.63
N LEU A 104 8.61 -3.04 20.51
CA LEU A 104 9.90 -3.75 20.41
C LEU A 104 11.11 -2.85 20.67
N MET A 105 11.09 -1.60 20.16
CA MET A 105 12.15 -0.62 20.44
C MET A 105 12.18 -0.21 21.92
N SER A 106 11.03 -0.14 22.60
CA SER A 106 10.99 0.14 24.04
C SER A 106 11.52 -1.02 24.89
N SER A 107 11.41 -2.25 24.40
CA SER A 107 11.87 -3.46 25.09
C SER A 107 13.35 -3.80 24.81
N ASN A 108 13.97 -3.22 23.79
CA ASN A 108 15.36 -3.51 23.38
C ASN A 108 16.18 -2.21 23.19
N PRO A 109 16.55 -1.49 24.27
CA PRO A 109 17.23 -0.20 24.19
C PRO A 109 18.62 -0.27 23.51
N ASP A 110 19.35 -1.37 23.67
CA ASP A 110 20.70 -1.54 23.09
C ASP A 110 20.68 -1.58 21.55
N GLU A 111 19.64 -2.14 20.95
CA GLU A 111 19.47 -2.14 19.50
C GLU A 111 19.07 -0.75 18.96
N VAL A 112 18.33 0.05 19.74
CA VAL A 112 17.96 1.42 19.35
C VAL A 112 19.19 2.30 19.26
N GLU A 113 20.14 2.14 20.18
CA GLU A 113 21.40 2.88 20.14
C GLU A 113 22.26 2.47 18.93
N ALA A 114 22.28 1.17 18.59
CA ALA A 114 22.93 0.68 17.38
C ALA A 114 22.28 1.18 16.08
N ILE A 115 20.94 1.32 16.02
CA ILE A 115 20.23 1.91 14.87
C ILE A 115 20.57 3.40 14.75
N LYS A 116 20.54 4.15 15.87
CA LYS A 116 20.89 5.58 15.87
C LYS A 116 22.29 5.82 15.29
N ARG A 117 23.28 5.01 15.68
CA ARG A 117 24.66 5.12 15.14
C ARG A 117 24.79 4.78 13.66
N ILE A 118 23.84 4.08 13.04
CA ILE A 118 23.91 3.72 11.61
C ILE A 118 23.19 4.76 10.74
N TYR A 119 22.10 5.36 11.24
CA TYR A 119 21.25 6.27 10.45
C TYR A 119 21.45 7.76 10.75
N TYR A 120 22.15 8.12 11.83
CA TYR A 120 22.38 9.52 12.24
C TYR A 120 23.87 9.89 12.33
N VAL A 121 24.73 9.22 11.55
CA VAL A 121 26.11 9.67 11.28
C VAL A 121 26.12 10.48 9.99
#